data_AF-A0A8T7E4U5-F1
#
_entry.id   AF-A0A8T7E4U5-F1
#
_cell.length_a   1.000
_cell.length_b   1.000
_cell.length_c   1.000
_cell.angle_alpha   90.00
_cell.angle_beta   90.00
_cell.angle_gamma   90.00
#
_symmetry.space_group_name_H-M   'P 1'
#
loop_
_entity.id
_entity.type
_entity.pdbx_description
1 polymer ?
#
loop_
_entity_poly.entity_id
_entity_poly.type
_entity_poly.pdbx_seq_one_letter_code
_entity_poly.pdbx_strand_id
1 'polypeptide(L)'
;AIERSCRTKAEVVARDEHEHGQRALLNLGHTFGHAIENLAGYGEWLHGEAVAAGMVMAADMSRRLGWLDKATVARIEALIEAAGLPVRPPPLGADAMLEAMGRDKKVSAGRIRLVLLRALGQARVVGDYPDESLAGTLARYQGS
;
A
#
# COMPACT_ATOMS: atom_id res chain seq x y z
N ALA A 1 -2.22 20.24 -9.44
CA ALA A 1 -1.50 19.06 -8.90
C ALA A 1 -1.99 17.73 -9.51
N ILE A 2 -3.28 17.57 -9.83
CA ILE A 2 -3.88 16.34 -10.41
C ILE A 2 -3.30 16.00 -11.81
N GLU A 3 -2.92 17.00 -12.60
CA GLU A 3 -2.44 16.81 -13.98
C GLU A 3 -1.03 16.19 -14.08
N ARG A 4 -0.16 16.41 -13.08
CA ARG A 4 1.21 15.87 -13.06
C ARG A 4 1.23 14.40 -12.65
N SER A 5 0.31 14.00 -11.76
CA SER A 5 0.09 12.59 -11.38
C SER A 5 -0.47 11.78 -12.55
N CYS A 6 -1.37 12.35 -13.36
CA CYS A 6 -1.88 11.68 -14.57
C CYS A 6 -0.83 11.52 -15.67
N ARG A 7 0.00 12.55 -15.90
CA ARG A 7 1.05 12.50 -16.95
C ARG A 7 2.17 11.50 -16.63
N THR A 8 2.57 11.42 -15.35
CA THR A 8 3.55 10.41 -14.90
C THR A 8 3.00 8.98 -15.01
N LYS A 9 1.69 8.80 -14.78
CA LYS A 9 1.00 7.50 -14.90
C LYS A 9 0.96 7.00 -16.35
N ALA A 10 0.84 7.88 -17.34
CA ALA A 10 0.79 7.51 -18.76
C ALA A 10 2.17 7.16 -19.34
N GLU A 11 3.23 7.90 -18.99
CA GLU A 11 4.58 7.68 -19.54
C GLU A 11 5.25 6.41 -18.97
N VAL A 12 4.92 6.02 -17.73
CA VAL A 12 5.42 4.78 -17.10
C VAL A 12 4.68 3.54 -17.60
N VAL A 13 3.39 3.66 -17.94
CA VAL A 13 2.59 2.54 -18.49
C VAL A 13 3.08 2.11 -19.88
N ALA A 14 3.68 3.02 -20.64
CA ALA A 14 4.20 2.74 -21.99
C ALA A 14 5.59 2.07 -22.02
N ARG A 15 6.31 1.98 -20.89
CA ARG A 15 7.71 1.53 -20.84
C ARG A 15 7.95 0.17 -20.19
N ASP A 16 6.92 -0.49 -19.65
CA ASP A 16 7.09 -1.70 -18.84
C ASP A 16 6.09 -2.80 -19.26
N GLU A 17 6.46 -3.60 -20.27
CA GLU A 17 5.67 -4.75 -20.76
C GLU A 17 5.66 -5.94 -19.77
N HIS A 18 6.52 -5.92 -18.76
CA HIS A 18 6.54 -6.89 -17.67
C HIS A 18 6.39 -6.13 -16.35
N GLU A 19 5.30 -6.37 -15.59
CA GLU A 19 4.90 -5.68 -14.34
C GLU A 19 5.89 -5.77 -13.15
N HIS A 20 7.20 -5.70 -13.37
CA HIS A 20 8.25 -5.99 -12.40
C HIS A 20 9.01 -4.76 -11.90
N GLY A 21 8.68 -3.54 -12.36
CA GLY A 21 9.40 -2.33 -11.98
C GLY A 21 8.53 -1.11 -11.72
N GLN A 22 8.67 -0.08 -12.56
CA GLN A 22 8.15 1.27 -12.31
C GLN A 22 6.62 1.30 -12.21
N ARG A 23 5.93 0.39 -12.91
CA ARG A 23 4.48 0.26 -12.82
C ARG A 23 4.00 -0.32 -11.49
N ALA A 24 4.82 -1.15 -10.84
CA ALA A 24 4.53 -1.66 -9.50
C ALA A 24 4.59 -0.50 -8.49
N LEU A 25 5.61 0.35 -8.57
CA LEU A 25 5.72 1.55 -7.71
C LEU A 25 4.48 2.44 -7.78
N LEU A 26 3.88 2.62 -8.96
CA LEU A 26 2.63 3.39 -9.12
C LEU A 26 1.44 2.81 -8.36
N ASN A 27 1.46 1.50 -8.08
CA ASN A 27 0.41 0.80 -7.36
C ASN A 27 0.78 0.52 -5.90
N LEU A 28 1.90 1.07 -5.41
CA LEU A 28 2.28 0.97 -4.00
C LEU A 28 1.16 1.57 -3.14
N GLY A 29 0.81 0.86 -2.07
CA GLY A 29 -0.22 1.29 -1.12
C GLY A 29 -1.67 1.17 -1.61
N HIS A 30 -1.94 0.90 -2.89
CA HIS A 30 -3.31 0.93 -3.42
C HIS A 30 -4.20 -0.19 -2.87
N THR A 31 -3.68 -1.40 -2.65
CA THR A 31 -4.50 -2.49 -2.10
C THR A 31 -5.01 -2.15 -0.69
N PHE A 32 -4.14 -1.56 0.14
CA PHE A 32 -4.54 -1.07 1.47
C PHE A 32 -5.41 0.19 1.35
N GLY A 33 -5.05 1.12 0.47
CA GLY A 33 -5.78 2.37 0.25
C GLY A 33 -7.23 2.14 -0.17
N HIS A 34 -7.48 1.28 -1.17
CA HIS A 34 -8.83 0.92 -1.57
C HIS A 34 -9.62 0.27 -0.43
N ALA A 35 -8.97 -0.57 0.39
CA ALA A 35 -9.63 -1.15 1.56
C ALA A 35 -10.03 -0.08 2.58
N ILE A 36 -9.14 0.90 2.82
CA ILE A 36 -9.43 2.05 3.68
C ILE A 36 -10.58 2.89 3.13
N GLU A 37 -10.55 3.25 1.84
CA GLU A 37 -11.61 4.04 1.19
C GLU A 37 -12.97 3.34 1.30
N ASN A 38 -13.00 2.03 1.04
CA ASN A 38 -14.23 1.24 1.07
C ASN A 38 -14.82 1.12 2.48
N LEU A 39 -13.98 1.05 3.52
CA LEU A 39 -14.42 0.82 4.90
C LEU A 39 -14.62 2.11 5.70
N ALA A 40 -13.84 3.16 5.43
CA ALA A 40 -13.99 4.47 6.08
C ALA A 40 -15.28 5.20 5.64
N GLY A 41 -15.90 4.75 4.54
CA GLY A 41 -17.10 5.35 3.97
C GLY A 41 -16.77 6.33 2.84
N TYR A 42 -17.62 6.35 1.80
CA TYR A 42 -17.44 7.24 0.66
C TYR A 42 -17.50 8.71 1.10
N GLY A 43 -16.39 9.43 0.88
CA GLY A 43 -16.30 10.89 1.07
C GLY A 43 -15.64 11.36 2.36
N GLU A 44 -15.38 10.46 3.32
CA GLU A 44 -14.68 10.80 4.58
C GLU A 44 -13.15 10.87 4.40
N TRP A 45 -12.60 10.03 3.51
CA TRP A 45 -11.19 10.00 3.17
C TRP A 45 -10.99 10.25 1.69
N LEU A 46 -10.07 11.16 1.37
CA LEU A 46 -9.64 11.38 0.00
C LEU A 46 -8.78 10.19 -0.47
N HIS A 47 -8.87 9.86 -1.76
CA HIS A 47 -8.06 8.79 -2.35
C HIS A 47 -6.56 8.92 -2.04
N GLY A 48 -6.03 10.15 -2.10
CA GLY A 48 -4.63 10.43 -1.78
C GLY A 48 -4.28 10.13 -0.32
N GLU A 49 -5.21 10.36 0.61
CA GLU A 49 -5.02 10.09 2.05
C GLU A 49 -5.01 8.59 2.32
N ALA A 50 -5.95 7.87 1.72
CA ALA A 50 -6.02 6.42 1.86
C ALA A 50 -4.80 5.72 1.26
N VAL A 51 -4.36 6.15 0.07
CA VAL A 51 -3.13 5.64 -0.56
C VAL A 51 -1.90 6.00 0.28
N ALA A 52 -1.85 7.18 0.91
CA ALA A 52 -0.76 7.56 1.80
C ALA A 52 -0.62 6.62 3.00
N ALA A 53 -1.70 6.39 3.74
CA ALA A 53 -1.72 5.41 4.82
C ALA A 53 -1.39 4.00 4.30
N GLY A 54 -1.91 3.64 3.12
CA GLY A 54 -1.61 2.37 2.48
C GLY A 54 -0.13 2.17 2.10
N MET A 55 0.59 3.24 1.72
CA MET A 55 2.03 3.19 1.45
C MET A 55 2.82 2.87 2.71
N VAL A 56 2.43 3.44 3.85
CA VAL A 56 3.04 3.14 5.16
C VAL A 56 2.79 1.69 5.57
N MET A 57 1.56 1.20 5.38
CA MET A 57 1.23 -0.21 5.63
C MET A 57 2.04 -1.16 4.74
N ALA A 58 2.22 -0.83 3.45
CA ALA A 58 3.06 -1.61 2.55
C ALA A 58 4.55 -1.58 2.95
N ALA A 59 5.04 -0.47 3.49
CA ALA A 59 6.40 -0.37 4.04
C ALA A 59 6.57 -1.22 5.30
N ASP A 60 5.61 -1.21 6.25
CA ASP A 60 5.65 -2.10 7.42
C ASP A 60 5.60 -3.58 7.03
N MET A 61 4.77 -3.95 6.05
CA MET A 61 4.74 -5.30 5.50
C MET A 61 6.11 -5.69 4.90
N SER A 62 6.72 -4.79 4.13
CA SER A 62 8.05 -5.00 3.55
C SER A 62 9.15 -5.20 4.61
N ARG A 63 9.04 -4.48 5.74
CA ARG A 63 9.92 -4.66 6.91
C ARG A 63 9.72 -6.02 7.58
N ARG A 64 8.48 -6.49 7.71
CA ARG A 64 8.17 -7.81 8.30
C ARG A 64 8.71 -8.97 7.45
N LEU A 65 8.77 -8.78 6.13
CA LEU A 65 9.42 -9.71 5.21
C LEU A 65 10.95 -9.61 5.21
N GLY A 66 11.53 -8.72 6.03
CA GLY A 66 12.97 -8.52 6.13
C GLY A 66 13.60 -7.75 4.98
N TRP A 67 12.81 -7.05 4.16
CA TRP A 67 13.33 -6.31 2.99
C TRP A 67 13.69 -4.86 3.32
N LEU A 68 12.99 -4.27 4.29
CA LEU A 68 13.30 -2.95 4.82
C LEU A 68 13.69 -3.05 6.29
N ASP A 69 14.52 -2.12 6.75
CA ASP A 69 14.77 -1.92 8.16
C ASP A 69 13.78 -0.92 8.79
N LYS A 70 13.79 -0.82 10.12
CA LYS A 70 12.92 0.11 10.85
C LYS A 70 13.20 1.57 10.48
N ALA A 71 14.47 1.92 10.22
CA ALA A 71 14.86 3.28 9.87
C ALA A 71 14.28 3.69 8.50
N THR A 72 14.27 2.80 7.52
CA THR A 72 13.68 3.06 6.21
C THR A 72 12.17 3.24 6.29
N VAL A 73 11.47 2.43 7.09
CA VAL A 73 10.02 2.63 7.32
C VAL A 73 9.76 3.99 7.98
N ALA A 74 10.52 4.36 9.01
CA ALA A 74 10.37 5.64 9.69
C ALA A 74 10.65 6.84 8.74
N ARG A 75 11.59 6.70 7.80
CA ARG A 75 11.84 7.72 6.77
C ARG A 75 10.67 7.87 5.80
N ILE A 76 10.01 6.77 5.44
CA ILE A 76 8.80 6.80 4.58
C ILE A 76 7.65 7.46 5.34
N GLU A 77 7.43 7.08 6.60
CA GLU A 77 6.42 7.70 7.48
C GLU A 77 6.65 9.21 7.58
N ALA A 78 7.86 9.65 7.95
CA ALA A 78 8.19 11.06 8.10
C ALA A 78 8.01 11.87 6.80
N LEU A 79 8.29 11.27 5.63
CA LEU A 79 8.09 11.94 4.34
C LEU A 79 6.60 12.17 4.05
N ILE A 80 5.76 11.19 4.38
CA ILE A 80 4.31 11.28 4.17
C ILE A 80 3.70 12.30 5.16
N GLU A 81 4.14 12.29 6.42
CA GLU A 81 3.74 13.31 7.41
C GLU A 81 4.16 14.72 6.97
N ALA A 82 5.38 14.88 6.47
CA ALA A 82 5.87 16.17 5.97
C ALA A 82 5.09 16.69 4.75
N ALA A 83 4.45 15.78 4.00
CA ALA A 83 3.54 16.14 2.91
C ALA A 83 2.12 16.50 3.39
N GLY A 84 1.86 16.46 4.70
CA GLY A 84 0.54 16.74 5.29
C GLY A 84 -0.48 15.62 5.07
N LEU A 85 0.00 14.39 4.80
CA LEU A 85 -0.85 13.23 4.53
C LEU A 85 -0.88 12.28 5.73
N PRO A 86 -1.99 11.55 5.94
CA PRO A 86 -2.08 10.62 7.05
C PRO A 86 -1.20 9.39 6.83
N VAL A 87 -0.55 8.96 7.92
CA VAL A 87 0.28 7.74 7.97
C VAL A 87 -0.40 6.56 8.65
N ARG A 88 -1.59 6.77 9.20
CA ARG A 88 -2.38 5.73 9.87
C ARG A 88 -3.82 5.77 9.36
N PRO A 89 -4.42 4.61 9.05
CA PRO A 89 -5.85 4.54 8.73
C PRO A 89 -6.71 4.77 9.98
N PRO A 90 -8.02 5.01 9.82
CA PRO A 90 -8.96 4.94 10.93
C PRO A 90 -9.02 3.51 11.52
N PRO A 91 -9.59 3.31 12.72
CA PRO A 91 -9.70 2.00 13.36
C PRO A 91 -10.77 1.14 12.65
N LEU A 92 -10.40 0.58 11.51
CA LEU A 92 -11.31 -0.18 10.63
C LEU A 92 -11.42 -1.67 11.00
N GLY A 93 -10.55 -2.16 11.89
CA GLY A 93 -10.44 -3.58 12.26
C GLY A 93 -9.70 -4.41 11.19
N ALA A 94 -8.88 -5.39 11.61
CA ALA A 94 -8.10 -6.17 10.64
C ALA A 94 -8.94 -7.10 9.79
N ASP A 95 -9.95 -7.75 10.38
CA ASP A 95 -10.76 -8.72 9.64
C ASP A 95 -11.52 -8.03 8.51
N ALA A 96 -12.12 -6.86 8.79
CA ALA A 96 -12.77 -6.05 7.78
C ALA A 96 -11.79 -5.56 6.70
N MET A 97 -10.59 -5.11 7.09
CA MET A 97 -9.52 -4.74 6.15
C MET A 97 -9.11 -5.92 5.26
N LEU A 98 -8.91 -7.11 5.83
CA LEU A 98 -8.53 -8.32 5.11
C LEU A 98 -9.61 -8.72 4.10
N GLU A 99 -10.88 -8.71 4.51
CA GLU A 99 -12.02 -8.97 3.63
C GLU A 99 -12.11 -7.93 2.50
N ALA A 100 -11.95 -6.64 2.82
CA ALA A 100 -11.99 -5.57 1.84
C ALA A 100 -10.85 -5.67 0.82
N MET A 101 -9.64 -6.00 1.26
CA MET A 101 -8.48 -6.25 0.39
C MET A 101 -8.69 -7.47 -0.52
N GLY A 102 -9.41 -8.50 -0.05
CA GLY A 102 -9.73 -9.70 -0.81
C GLY A 102 -10.76 -9.49 -1.94
N ARG A 103 -11.54 -8.41 -1.89
CA ARG A 103 -12.52 -8.05 -2.94
C ARG A 103 -11.89 -7.37 -4.16
N ASP A 104 -10.67 -6.84 -4.03
CA ASP A 104 -9.95 -6.21 -5.16
C ASP A 104 -9.49 -7.29 -6.15
N LYS A 105 -9.79 -7.11 -7.45
CA LYS A 105 -9.63 -8.07 -8.55
C LYS A 105 -8.15 -8.29 -8.94
N LYS A 106 -7.30 -8.64 -7.99
CA LYS A 106 -5.92 -9.11 -8.21
C LYS A 106 -5.66 -10.46 -7.57
N VAL A 107 -6.70 -11.27 -7.36
CA VAL A 107 -6.57 -12.66 -6.90
C VAL A 107 -6.13 -13.53 -8.07
N SER A 108 -4.84 -13.86 -8.14
CA SER A 108 -4.35 -15.00 -8.91
C SER A 108 -4.07 -16.10 -7.89
N ALA A 109 -4.71 -17.26 -8.04
CA ALA A 109 -4.58 -18.44 -7.16
C ALA A 109 -5.04 -18.27 -5.69
N GLY A 110 -6.02 -17.40 -5.40
CA GLY A 110 -6.65 -17.33 -4.07
C GLY A 110 -5.89 -16.50 -3.02
N ARG A 111 -4.77 -15.90 -3.37
CA ARG A 111 -3.99 -14.99 -2.49
C ARG A 111 -4.04 -13.54 -2.96
N ILE A 112 -4.07 -12.62 -1.99
CA ILE A 112 -4.03 -11.18 -2.25
C ILE A 112 -2.65 -10.83 -2.80
N ARG A 113 -2.59 -10.13 -3.93
CA ARG A 113 -1.33 -9.61 -4.47
C ARG A 113 -1.10 -8.19 -3.96
N LEU A 114 0.02 -7.99 -3.29
CA LEU A 114 0.44 -6.71 -2.74
C LEU A 114 1.62 -6.16 -3.54
N VAL A 115 1.66 -4.83 -3.71
CA VAL A 115 2.90 -4.17 -4.13
C VAL A 115 3.68 -3.78 -2.89
N LEU A 116 4.90 -4.29 -2.79
CA LEU A 116 5.79 -4.14 -1.64
C LEU A 116 7.17 -3.65 -2.09
N LEU A 117 7.93 -3.07 -1.16
CA LEU A 117 9.26 -2.51 -1.41
C LEU A 117 10.34 -3.53 -1.10
N ARG A 118 11.22 -3.79 -2.08
CA ARG A 118 12.47 -4.55 -1.85
C ARG A 118 13.59 -3.66 -1.33
N ALA A 119 13.58 -2.40 -1.75
CA ALA A 119 14.45 -1.32 -1.30
C ALA A 119 13.79 0.02 -1.68
N LEU A 120 14.33 1.15 -1.21
CA LEU A 120 13.88 2.46 -1.69
C LEU A 120 14.03 2.55 -3.22
N GLY A 121 12.95 2.95 -3.89
CA GLY A 121 12.89 3.01 -5.36
C GLY A 121 12.74 1.66 -6.06
N GLN A 122 12.57 0.55 -5.33
CA GLN A 122 12.40 -0.79 -5.91
C GLN A 122 11.16 -1.47 -5.31
N ALA A 123 10.09 -1.59 -6.10
CA ALA A 123 8.89 -2.30 -5.70
C ALA A 123 8.63 -3.52 -6.57
N ARG A 124 7.93 -4.50 -6.01
CA ARG A 124 7.53 -5.74 -6.70
C ARG A 124 6.13 -6.15 -6.28
N VAL A 125 5.39 -6.78 -7.20
CA VAL A 125 4.14 -7.48 -6.92
C VAL A 125 4.44 -8.82 -6.25
N VAL A 126 3.84 -9.06 -5.09
CA VAL A 126 4.08 -10.24 -4.24
C VAL A 126 2.73 -10.87 -3.92
N GLY A 127 2.57 -12.15 -4.24
CA GLY A 127 1.41 -12.95 -3.83
C GLY A 127 1.78 -14.15 -2.95
N ASP A 128 3.08 -14.39 -2.74
CA ASP A 128 3.58 -15.42 -1.85
C ASP A 128 4.32 -14.76 -0.69
N TYR A 129 3.64 -14.69 0.44
CA TYR A 129 4.16 -14.18 1.70
C TYR A 129 3.50 -14.94 2.85
N PRO A 130 4.10 -14.95 4.05
CA PRO A 130 3.50 -15.58 5.20
C PRO A 130 2.26 -14.81 5.68
N ASP A 131 1.18 -15.51 5.98
CA ASP A 131 -0.10 -14.90 6.36
C ASP A 131 0.05 -14.07 7.66
N GLU A 132 0.94 -14.48 8.57
CA GLU A 132 1.27 -13.76 9.79
C GLU A 132 1.91 -12.38 9.53
N SER A 133 2.57 -12.21 8.38
CA SER A 133 3.15 -10.91 8.01
C SER A 133 2.04 -9.92 7.68
N LEU A 134 1.02 -10.36 6.93
CA LEU A 134 -0.13 -9.53 6.60
C LEU A 134 -0.99 -9.28 7.85
N ALA A 135 -1.33 -10.34 8.60
CA ALA A 135 -2.11 -10.23 9.83
C ALA A 135 -1.42 -9.31 10.85
N GLY A 136 -0.11 -9.44 11.03
CA GLY A 136 0.68 -8.58 11.90
C GLY A 136 0.72 -7.12 11.43
N THR A 137 0.75 -6.89 10.11
CA THR A 137 0.65 -5.54 9.53
C THR A 137 -0.71 -4.95 9.87
N LEU A 138 -1.81 -5.65 9.54
CA LEU A 138 -3.16 -5.19 9.83
C LEU A 138 -3.33 -4.91 11.33
N ALA A 139 -2.90 -5.84 12.21
CA ALA A 139 -2.86 -5.72 13.67
C ALA A 139 -2.23 -4.42 14.18
N ARG A 140 -1.10 -4.00 13.60
CA ARG A 140 -0.43 -2.75 13.99
C ARG A 140 -1.31 -1.51 13.75
N TYR A 141 -2.21 -1.56 12.77
CA TYR A 141 -3.04 -0.42 12.36
C TYR A 141 -4.52 -0.60 12.73
N GLN A 142 -4.89 -1.58 13.58
CA GLN A 142 -6.29 -1.78 14.02
C GLN A 142 -6.78 -0.75 15.05
N GLY A 143 -5.86 -0.03 15.73
CA GLY A 143 -6.20 1.07 16.64
C GLY A 143 -5.57 0.97 18.03
N SER A 144 -4.56 1.82 18.27
CA SER A 144 -4.52 2.89 19.29
C SER A 144 -3.30 3.77 18.98
#